data_AF-A0A800DZP4-F1
#
_entry.id   AF-A0A800DZP4-F1
#
_cell.length_a   1.000
_cell.length_b   1.000
_cell.length_c   1.000
_cell.angle_alpha   90.00
_cell.angle_beta   90.00
_cell.angle_gamma   90.00
#
_symmetry.space_group_name_H-M   'P 1'
#
loop_
_entity.id
_entity.type
_entity.pdbx_description
1 polymer ?
#
loop_
_entity_poly.entity_id
_entity_poly.type
_entity_poly.pdbx_seq_one_letter_code
_entity_poly.pdbx_strand_id
1 'polypeptide(L)'
;CERLANHVKVNLQENRFPIVISGDHSSALGTISGVKAAFPTKRVGVVWIDAHADIHSPYSSPSGNIHGMPLAAALSNDNLDFEVNDVSRDTADLWERMKNISIPGTKIIADDLVYFGVRDTEEPEDAQIKKLGIKNYMVDEIRFRGLETCVNEAIERLSGCDVIYVSFDVDSMDCDLVSYGTGTPVPKGFDQYEVIKIINQFTATKKVVCVEFVEVNPLLDFKGNKMAETAFEILEAITKKIEEFNLDK
;
A
#
# COMPACT_ATOMS: atom_id res chain seq x y z
N CYS A 1 -3.99 14.64 -0.78
CA CYS A 1 -2.61 14.13 -0.68
C CYS A 1 -1.61 15.13 -0.07
N GLU A 2 -1.46 16.38 -0.54
CA GLU A 2 -0.44 17.32 -0.02
C GLU A 2 -0.48 17.53 1.51
N ARG A 3 -1.68 17.74 2.08
CA ARG A 3 -1.86 17.89 3.53
C ARG A 3 -1.37 16.67 4.30
N LEU A 4 -1.75 15.47 3.84
CA LEU A 4 -1.33 14.20 4.45
C LEU A 4 0.19 14.04 4.36
N ALA A 5 0.78 14.29 3.18
CA ALA A 5 2.22 14.20 2.96
C ALA A 5 3.00 15.12 3.92
N ASN A 6 2.52 16.34 4.15
CA ASN A 6 3.12 17.27 5.10
C ASN A 6 3.04 16.75 6.55
N HIS A 7 1.89 16.22 6.98
CA HIS A 7 1.76 15.66 8.33
C HIS A 7 2.63 14.43 8.56
N VAL A 8 2.68 13.52 7.59
CA VAL A 8 3.56 12.33 7.65
C VAL A 8 5.02 12.78 7.75
N LYS A 9 5.44 13.70 6.88
CA LYS A 9 6.80 14.25 6.90
C LYS A 9 7.17 14.84 8.26
N VAL A 10 6.34 15.75 8.79
CA VAL A 10 6.62 16.45 10.05
C VAL A 10 6.71 15.47 11.22
N ASN A 11 5.76 14.53 11.34
CA ASN A 11 5.79 13.55 12.43
C ASN A 11 7.05 12.67 12.37
N LEU A 12 7.45 12.22 11.18
CA LEU A 12 8.68 11.44 11.01
C LEU A 12 9.94 12.24 11.37
N GLN A 13 9.99 13.53 11.02
CA GLN A 13 11.09 14.42 11.41
C GLN A 13 11.14 14.70 12.91
N GLU A 14 10.01 14.62 13.60
CA GLU A 14 9.89 14.71 15.07
C GLU A 14 10.07 13.35 15.77
N ASN A 15 10.55 12.31 15.06
CA ASN A 15 10.71 10.94 15.57
C ASN A 15 9.41 10.34 16.13
N ARG A 16 8.26 10.71 15.58
CA ARG A 16 6.96 10.10 15.87
C ARG A 16 6.63 9.08 14.79
N PHE A 17 6.03 7.96 15.20
CA PHE A 17 5.56 6.92 14.30
C PHE A 17 4.13 7.25 13.84
N PRO A 18 3.89 7.60 12.56
CA PRO A 18 2.56 7.87 12.07
C PRO A 18 1.80 6.56 11.82
N ILE A 19 0.59 6.48 12.36
CA ILE A 19 -0.43 5.52 11.95
C ILE A 19 -1.47 6.33 11.18
N VAL A 20 -1.55 6.09 9.88
CA VAL A 20 -2.50 6.76 9.00
C VAL A 20 -3.76 5.91 8.91
N ILE A 21 -4.90 6.50 9.26
CA ILE A 21 -6.21 5.89 9.02
C ILE A 21 -6.90 6.81 8.02
N SER A 22 -7.08 6.32 6.81
CA SER A 22 -7.58 7.12 5.70
C SER A 22 -8.95 6.63 5.22
N GLY A 23 -9.52 7.35 4.26
CA GLY A 23 -10.68 6.91 3.50
C GLY A 23 -10.25 5.91 2.44
N ASP A 24 -10.25 6.34 1.18
CA ASP A 24 -9.83 5.52 0.05
C ASP A 24 -8.30 5.43 -0.13
N HIS A 25 -7.85 4.48 -0.94
CA HIS A 25 -6.43 4.16 -1.12
C HIS A 25 -5.62 5.22 -1.89
N SER A 26 -6.27 6.20 -2.53
CA SER A 26 -5.56 7.30 -3.22
C SER A 26 -4.66 8.12 -2.28
N SER A 27 -5.00 8.10 -0.99
CA SER A 27 -4.25 8.73 0.08
C SER A 27 -2.82 8.22 0.23
N ALA A 28 -2.55 6.97 -0.16
CA ALA A 28 -1.22 6.37 -0.10
C ALA A 28 -0.16 7.15 -0.90
N LEU A 29 -0.54 7.81 -2.01
CA LEU A 29 0.38 8.71 -2.71
C LEU A 29 0.86 9.85 -1.80
N GLY A 30 -0.04 10.40 -0.98
CA GLY A 30 0.28 11.40 0.03
C GLY A 30 1.23 10.84 1.09
N THR A 31 0.94 9.65 1.62
CA THR A 31 1.76 8.98 2.64
C THR A 31 3.16 8.67 2.13
N ILE A 32 3.29 8.01 0.98
CA ILE A 32 4.58 7.69 0.34
C ILE A 32 5.38 8.97 0.06
N SER A 33 4.73 10.00 -0.48
CA SER A 33 5.39 11.29 -0.75
C SER A 33 5.87 11.96 0.55
N GLY A 34 5.12 11.83 1.65
CA GLY A 34 5.50 12.32 2.97
C GLY A 34 6.69 11.56 3.56
N VAL A 35 6.68 10.22 3.48
CA VAL A 35 7.80 9.35 3.91
C VAL A 35 9.05 9.69 3.13
N LYS A 36 8.97 9.77 1.80
CA LYS A 36 10.11 10.14 0.96
C LYS A 36 10.60 11.55 1.27
N ALA A 37 9.71 12.50 1.57
CA ALA A 37 10.07 13.86 1.95
C ALA A 37 10.72 13.98 3.34
N ALA A 38 10.41 13.08 4.27
CA ALA A 38 11.13 12.97 5.54
C ALA A 38 12.53 12.38 5.35
N PHE A 39 12.71 11.51 4.35
CA PHE A 39 13.97 10.83 4.05
C PHE A 39 14.43 10.97 2.58
N PRO A 40 14.75 12.19 2.10
CA PRO A 40 14.96 12.43 0.66
C PRO A 40 16.05 11.57 0.02
N THR A 41 17.13 11.30 0.77
CA THR A 41 18.29 10.53 0.30
C THR A 41 18.19 9.03 0.56
N LYS A 42 17.16 8.57 1.30
CA LYS A 42 17.01 7.16 1.67
C LYS A 42 16.17 6.39 0.65
N ARG A 43 16.42 5.09 0.56
CA ARG A 43 15.57 4.13 -0.15
C ARG A 43 14.36 3.77 0.71
N VAL A 44 13.17 3.89 0.12
CA VAL A 44 11.89 3.63 0.76
C VAL A 44 11.34 2.33 0.18
N GLY A 45 11.25 1.31 1.01
CA GLY A 45 10.54 0.07 0.69
C GLY A 45 9.04 0.24 0.92
N VAL A 46 8.23 -0.38 0.06
CA VAL A 46 6.77 -0.38 0.18
C VAL A 46 6.29 -1.82 0.24
N VAL A 47 5.56 -2.11 1.32
CA VAL A 47 4.78 -3.35 1.48
C VAL A 47 3.33 -2.99 1.24
N TRP A 48 2.77 -3.52 0.16
CA TRP A 48 1.41 -3.23 -0.28
C TRP A 48 0.53 -4.47 -0.07
N ILE A 49 -0.36 -4.41 0.92
CA ILE A 49 -1.23 -5.52 1.31
C ILE A 49 -2.64 -5.18 0.82
N ASP A 50 -3.04 -5.80 -0.29
CA ASP A 50 -4.19 -5.35 -1.10
C ASP A 50 -4.72 -6.51 -1.96
N ALA A 51 -5.98 -6.46 -2.38
CA ALA A 51 -6.48 -7.29 -3.46
C ALA A 51 -6.13 -6.76 -4.87
N HIS A 52 -5.87 -5.47 -5.02
CA HIS A 52 -5.64 -4.74 -6.26
C HIS A 52 -4.19 -4.23 -6.38
N ALA A 53 -3.73 -3.97 -7.60
CA ALA A 53 -2.36 -3.53 -7.82
C ALA A 53 -2.17 -2.02 -7.67
N ASP A 54 -3.22 -1.22 -7.82
CA ASP A 54 -3.21 0.23 -7.64
C ASP A 54 -2.12 0.98 -8.43
N ILE A 55 -1.76 0.40 -9.58
CA ILE A 55 -0.63 0.82 -10.43
C ILE A 55 -1.10 1.36 -11.78
N HIS A 56 -2.39 1.60 -11.95
CA HIS A 56 -2.88 2.33 -13.11
C HIS A 56 -2.45 3.79 -13.12
N SER A 57 -2.40 4.37 -14.32
CA SER A 57 -2.37 5.81 -14.54
C SER A 57 -3.68 6.26 -15.22
N PRO A 58 -3.90 7.56 -15.44
CA PRO A 58 -5.00 8.02 -16.29
C PRO A 58 -4.99 7.42 -17.70
N TYR A 59 -3.82 7.03 -18.21
CA TYR A 59 -3.65 6.45 -19.53
C TYR A 59 -4.10 4.98 -19.60
N SER A 60 -4.04 4.25 -18.48
CA SER A 60 -4.33 2.80 -18.44
C SER A 60 -5.59 2.43 -17.67
N SER A 61 -6.11 3.32 -16.81
CA SER A 61 -7.23 3.01 -15.91
C SER A 61 -8.56 2.79 -16.65
N PRO A 62 -9.32 1.73 -16.35
CA PRO A 62 -10.65 1.52 -16.94
C PRO A 62 -11.75 2.38 -16.31
N SER A 63 -11.54 2.87 -15.08
CA SER A 63 -12.57 3.54 -14.28
C SER A 63 -12.35 5.05 -14.12
N GLY A 64 -11.09 5.51 -14.19
CA GLY A 64 -10.72 6.87 -13.82
C GLY A 64 -10.70 7.13 -12.31
N ASN A 65 -10.96 6.11 -11.47
CA ASN A 65 -10.91 6.25 -10.03
C ASN A 65 -9.46 6.35 -9.54
N ILE A 66 -9.15 7.40 -8.78
CA ILE A 66 -7.77 7.71 -8.37
C ILE A 66 -7.21 6.72 -7.36
N HIS A 67 -8.05 6.02 -6.60
CA HIS A 67 -7.58 5.03 -5.63
C HIS A 67 -6.80 3.88 -6.27
N GLY A 68 -7.07 3.53 -7.54
CA GLY A 68 -6.30 2.54 -8.30
C GLY A 68 -5.02 3.08 -8.96
N MET A 69 -4.61 4.32 -8.66
CA MET A 69 -3.46 4.98 -9.29
C MET A 69 -2.28 5.42 -8.37
N PRO A 70 -2.30 5.27 -7.03
CA PRO A 70 -1.29 5.90 -6.17
C PRO A 70 0.12 5.36 -6.42
N LEU A 71 0.28 4.08 -6.76
CA LEU A 71 1.60 3.49 -6.99
C LEU A 71 2.20 3.94 -8.32
N ALA A 72 1.41 4.08 -9.39
CA ALA A 72 1.89 4.65 -10.64
C ALA A 72 2.43 6.08 -10.46
N ALA A 73 1.69 6.91 -9.70
CA ALA A 73 2.12 8.26 -9.37
C ALA A 73 3.39 8.28 -8.50
N ALA A 74 3.53 7.35 -7.56
CA ALA A 74 4.70 7.23 -6.69
C ALA A 74 5.95 6.73 -7.44
N LEU A 75 5.77 5.82 -8.40
CA LEU A 75 6.82 5.34 -9.31
C LEU A 75 7.18 6.40 -10.37
N SER A 76 6.31 7.39 -10.58
CA SER A 76 6.38 8.35 -11.67
C SER A 76 6.37 7.67 -13.05
N ASN A 77 5.49 6.67 -13.20
CA ASN A 77 5.37 5.84 -14.40
C ASN A 77 3.94 5.88 -14.93
N ASP A 78 3.77 6.30 -16.18
CA ASP A 78 2.47 6.51 -16.80
C ASP A 78 1.93 5.27 -17.51
N ASN A 79 2.71 4.19 -17.61
CA ASN A 79 2.36 2.95 -18.31
C ASN A 79 1.93 3.13 -19.78
N LEU A 80 2.58 4.04 -20.50
CA LEU A 80 2.23 4.37 -21.89
C LEU A 80 2.32 3.17 -22.86
N ASP A 81 3.12 2.15 -22.53
CA ASP A 81 3.22 0.92 -23.33
C ASP A 81 1.89 0.15 -23.42
N PHE A 82 1.01 0.33 -22.43
CA PHE A 82 -0.28 -0.32 -22.31
C PHE A 82 -1.40 0.72 -22.09
N GLU A 83 -1.26 1.89 -22.71
CA GLU A 83 -2.32 2.91 -22.68
C GLU A 83 -3.58 2.42 -23.40
N VAL A 84 -4.74 2.71 -22.82
CA VAL A 84 -6.06 2.41 -23.37
C VAL A 84 -6.94 3.67 -23.50
N ASN A 85 -6.48 4.81 -22.98
CA ASN A 85 -7.20 6.07 -22.95
C ASN A 85 -6.45 7.18 -23.68
N ASP A 86 -7.18 8.04 -24.39
CA ASP A 86 -6.70 9.35 -24.84
C ASP A 86 -6.89 10.37 -23.71
N VAL A 87 -5.78 10.84 -23.12
CA VAL A 87 -5.79 11.69 -21.92
C VAL A 87 -5.74 13.17 -22.32
N SER A 88 -6.72 13.94 -21.84
CA SER A 88 -6.77 15.38 -22.08
C SER A 88 -5.55 16.10 -21.48
N ARG A 89 -5.18 17.24 -22.07
CA ARG A 89 -4.08 18.08 -21.56
C ARG A 89 -4.28 18.47 -20.09
N ASP A 90 -5.50 18.86 -19.72
CA ASP A 90 -5.81 19.25 -18.34
C ASP A 90 -5.62 18.08 -17.36
N THR A 91 -6.01 16.87 -17.76
CA THR A 91 -5.80 15.65 -16.97
C THR A 91 -4.32 15.32 -16.84
N ALA A 92 -3.56 15.41 -17.94
CA ALA A 92 -2.12 15.19 -17.93
C ALA A 92 -1.41 16.20 -17.02
N ASP A 93 -1.77 17.48 -17.08
CA ASP A 93 -1.22 18.54 -16.22
C ASP A 93 -1.54 18.29 -14.73
N LEU A 94 -2.74 17.81 -14.40
CA LEU A 94 -3.11 17.44 -13.04
C LEU A 94 -2.36 16.19 -12.56
N TRP A 95 -2.20 15.20 -13.43
CA TRP A 95 -1.44 13.98 -13.15
C TRP A 95 0.03 14.28 -12.88
N GLU A 96 0.65 15.16 -13.68
CA GLU A 96 2.01 15.64 -13.42
C GLU A 96 2.13 16.32 -12.05
N ARG A 97 1.14 17.13 -11.66
CA ARG A 97 1.13 17.74 -10.31
C ARG A 97 1.06 16.68 -9.22
N MET A 98 0.27 15.62 -9.40
CA MET A 98 0.20 14.49 -8.46
C MET A 98 1.53 13.75 -8.34
N LYS A 99 2.19 13.45 -9.48
CA LYS A 99 3.51 12.83 -9.52
C LYS A 99 4.59 13.66 -8.83
N ASN A 100 4.38 14.96 -8.62
CA ASN A 100 5.36 15.86 -8.01
C ASN A 100 4.98 16.35 -6.58
N ILE A 101 4.01 15.71 -5.92
CA ILE A 101 3.66 16.02 -4.52
C ILE A 101 4.88 15.82 -3.60
N SER A 102 5.19 16.84 -2.79
CA SER A 102 6.28 16.93 -1.81
C SER A 102 7.71 16.86 -2.36
N ILE A 103 8.00 15.90 -3.23
CA ILE A 103 9.29 15.74 -3.92
C ILE A 103 9.01 15.56 -5.42
N PRO A 104 9.76 16.24 -6.31
CA PRO A 104 9.63 16.03 -7.74
C PRO A 104 10.00 14.61 -8.19
N GLY A 105 9.23 14.04 -9.13
CA GLY A 105 9.52 12.78 -9.79
C GLY A 105 9.29 11.53 -8.93
N THR A 106 10.17 10.54 -9.07
CA THR A 106 10.04 9.19 -8.48
C THR A 106 10.24 9.19 -6.96
N LYS A 107 9.29 8.59 -6.23
CA LYS A 107 9.31 8.48 -4.76
C LYS A 107 9.86 7.13 -4.29
N ILE A 108 9.50 6.08 -5.01
CA ILE A 108 9.90 4.69 -4.79
C ILE A 108 10.31 4.07 -6.14
N ILE A 109 11.09 3.00 -6.12
CA ILE A 109 11.40 2.23 -7.34
C ILE A 109 10.71 0.87 -7.28
N ALA A 110 10.44 0.26 -8.43
CA ALA A 110 9.70 -1.00 -8.50
C ALA A 110 10.38 -2.17 -7.76
N ASP A 111 11.71 -2.20 -7.72
CA ASP A 111 12.45 -3.22 -6.97
C ASP A 111 12.19 -3.17 -5.47
N ASP A 112 11.85 -1.99 -4.96
CA ASP A 112 11.56 -1.70 -3.55
C ASP A 112 10.05 -1.81 -3.22
N LEU A 113 9.24 -2.35 -4.13
CA LEU A 113 7.81 -2.60 -3.94
C LEU A 113 7.54 -4.11 -3.89
N VAL A 114 6.78 -4.55 -2.89
CA VAL A 114 6.27 -5.92 -2.79
C VAL A 114 4.77 -5.92 -2.52
N TYR A 115 4.06 -6.77 -3.24
CA TYR A 115 2.63 -7.00 -3.05
C TYR A 115 2.37 -8.24 -2.20
N PHE A 116 1.34 -8.17 -1.37
CA PHE A 116 0.75 -9.29 -0.66
C PHE A 116 -0.74 -9.34 -0.98
N GLY A 117 -1.18 -10.42 -1.62
CA GLY A 117 -2.61 -10.69 -1.83
C GLY A 117 -3.21 -10.18 -3.13
N VAL A 118 -2.46 -9.45 -3.97
CA VAL A 118 -2.97 -8.90 -5.22
C VAL A 118 -3.46 -10.04 -6.12
N ARG A 119 -4.72 -9.95 -6.55
CA ARG A 119 -5.44 -11.04 -7.22
C ARG A 119 -6.63 -10.58 -8.08
N ASP A 120 -6.96 -9.29 -8.09
CA ASP A 120 -7.95 -8.70 -9.00
C ASP A 120 -7.27 -7.52 -9.71
N THR A 121 -6.95 -7.72 -10.98
CA THR A 121 -6.13 -6.80 -11.79
C THR A 121 -6.62 -6.78 -13.23
N GLU A 122 -6.36 -5.67 -13.91
CA GLU A 122 -6.57 -5.55 -15.36
C GLU A 122 -5.30 -5.80 -16.17
N GLU A 123 -5.47 -6.12 -17.47
CA GLU A 123 -4.36 -6.43 -18.38
C GLU A 123 -3.24 -5.38 -18.40
N PRO A 124 -3.51 -4.05 -18.38
CA PRO A 124 -2.44 -3.06 -18.29
C PRO A 124 -1.63 -3.12 -16.99
N GLU A 125 -2.25 -3.47 -15.86
CA GLU A 125 -1.56 -3.63 -14.57
C GLU A 125 -0.72 -4.90 -14.57
N ASP A 126 -1.27 -6.03 -15.01
CA ASP A 126 -0.55 -7.31 -15.13
C ASP A 126 0.72 -7.15 -15.98
N ALA A 127 0.59 -6.47 -17.12
CA ALA A 127 1.70 -6.20 -18.02
C ALA A 127 2.76 -5.30 -17.37
N GLN A 128 2.33 -4.30 -16.60
CA GLN A 128 3.21 -3.40 -15.88
C GLN A 128 3.93 -4.08 -14.72
N ILE A 129 3.22 -4.88 -13.91
CA ILE A 129 3.78 -5.71 -12.83
C ILE A 129 4.88 -6.61 -13.40
N LYS A 130 4.59 -7.30 -14.51
CA LYS A 130 5.55 -8.18 -15.18
C LYS A 130 6.75 -7.42 -15.72
N LYS A 131 6.52 -6.29 -16.40
CA LYS A 131 7.58 -5.45 -16.98
C LYS A 131 8.53 -4.90 -15.91
N LEU A 132 7.96 -4.44 -14.80
CA LEU A 132 8.70 -3.86 -13.68
C LEU A 132 9.29 -4.92 -12.74
N GLY A 133 8.92 -6.20 -12.90
CA GLY A 133 9.39 -7.29 -12.05
C GLY A 133 8.94 -7.16 -10.60
N ILE A 134 7.77 -6.58 -10.35
CA ILE A 134 7.22 -6.39 -9.00
C ILE A 134 6.80 -7.76 -8.47
N LYS A 135 7.28 -8.11 -7.27
CA LYS A 135 6.97 -9.41 -6.66
C LYS A 135 5.63 -9.32 -5.94
N ASN A 136 4.69 -10.15 -6.38
CA ASN A 136 3.46 -10.44 -5.68
C ASN A 136 3.57 -11.78 -4.94
N TYR A 137 3.24 -11.78 -3.66
CA TYR A 137 3.03 -12.96 -2.83
C TYR A 137 1.53 -13.21 -2.73
N MET A 138 1.03 -14.09 -3.59
CA MET A 138 -0.39 -14.42 -3.67
C MET A 138 -0.86 -15.19 -2.42
N VAL A 139 -2.16 -15.11 -2.11
CA VAL A 139 -2.74 -15.76 -0.93
C VAL A 139 -2.52 -17.28 -0.95
N ASP A 140 -2.73 -17.93 -2.09
CA ASP A 140 -2.52 -19.36 -2.28
C ASP A 140 -1.04 -19.75 -2.23
N GLU A 141 -0.15 -18.94 -2.82
CA GLU A 141 1.31 -19.10 -2.71
C GLU A 141 1.74 -19.09 -1.24
N ILE A 142 1.28 -18.13 -0.46
CA ILE A 142 1.62 -17.96 0.97
C ILE A 142 1.13 -19.16 1.78
N ARG A 143 -0.11 -19.59 1.56
CA ARG A 143 -0.69 -20.74 2.27
C ARG A 143 -0.01 -22.06 1.89
N PHE A 144 0.48 -22.20 0.66
CA PHE A 144 1.19 -23.38 0.19
C PHE A 144 2.65 -23.43 0.68
N ARG A 145 3.40 -22.33 0.52
CA ARG A 145 4.84 -22.25 0.83
C ARG A 145 5.12 -21.94 2.30
N GLY A 146 4.12 -21.46 3.02
CA GLY A 146 4.22 -20.96 4.38
C GLY A 146 4.45 -19.46 4.44
N LEU A 147 3.71 -18.78 5.33
CA LEU A 147 3.75 -17.34 5.51
C LEU A 147 5.14 -16.84 5.89
N GLU A 148 5.80 -17.50 6.85
CA GLU A 148 7.14 -17.08 7.29
C GLU A 148 8.17 -17.12 6.16
N THR A 149 8.12 -18.15 5.31
CA THR A 149 9.00 -18.26 4.14
C THR A 149 8.82 -17.08 3.20
N CYS A 150 7.56 -16.78 2.83
CA CYS A 150 7.24 -15.73 1.87
C CYS A 150 7.60 -14.34 2.40
N VAL A 151 7.27 -14.06 3.67
CA VAL A 151 7.57 -12.77 4.28
C VAL A 151 9.08 -12.60 4.50
N ASN A 152 9.82 -13.65 4.86
CA ASN A 152 11.29 -13.57 4.95
C ASN A 152 11.94 -13.26 3.60
N GLU A 153 11.43 -13.85 2.50
CA GLU A 153 11.88 -13.51 1.14
C GLU A 153 11.58 -12.05 0.79
N ALA A 154 10.42 -11.54 1.19
CA ALA A 154 10.04 -10.15 0.97
C ALA A 154 10.92 -9.19 1.77
N ILE A 155 11.22 -9.53 3.03
CA ILE A 155 12.16 -8.78 3.89
C ILE A 155 13.56 -8.77 3.27
N GLU A 156 14.05 -9.91 2.76
CA GLU A 156 15.35 -10.00 2.09
C GLU A 156 15.39 -9.15 0.82
N ARG A 157 14.31 -9.15 0.03
CA ARG A 157 14.18 -8.27 -1.14
C ARG A 157 14.25 -6.80 -0.77
N LEU A 158 13.62 -6.40 0.33
CA LEU A 158 13.66 -5.03 0.86
C LEU A 158 14.86 -4.75 1.78
N SER A 159 15.85 -5.66 1.87
CA SER A 159 17.00 -5.51 2.77
C SER A 159 17.84 -4.27 2.45
N GLY A 160 17.88 -3.85 1.19
CA GLY A 160 18.54 -2.62 0.72
C GLY A 160 17.79 -1.33 1.02
N CYS A 161 16.53 -1.39 1.47
CA CYS A 161 15.77 -0.22 1.87
C CYS A 161 16.20 0.26 3.25
N ASP A 162 16.29 1.59 3.44
CA ASP A 162 16.62 2.17 4.74
C ASP A 162 15.39 2.27 5.66
N VAL A 163 14.22 2.49 5.06
CA VAL A 163 12.92 2.62 5.74
C VAL A 163 11.85 1.88 4.94
N ILE A 164 10.81 1.42 5.64
CA ILE A 164 9.69 0.69 5.06
C ILE A 164 8.38 1.42 5.40
N TYR A 165 7.54 1.60 4.41
CA TYR A 165 6.14 1.99 4.55
C TYR A 165 5.26 0.76 4.28
N VAL A 166 4.29 0.52 5.17
CA VAL A 166 3.31 -0.55 5.02
C VAL A 166 1.95 0.08 4.74
N SER A 167 1.37 -0.27 3.59
CA SER A 167 -0.01 0.08 3.24
C SER A 167 -0.88 -1.16 3.36
N PHE A 168 -1.96 -1.06 4.11
CA PHE A 168 -2.92 -2.14 4.31
C PHE A 168 -4.30 -1.68 3.86
N ASP A 169 -4.73 -2.24 2.73
CA ASP A 169 -6.12 -2.25 2.30
C ASP A 169 -6.86 -3.39 2.98
N VAL A 170 -8.04 -3.08 3.54
CA VAL A 170 -8.87 -4.09 4.19
C VAL A 170 -9.49 -5.08 3.21
N ASP A 171 -9.57 -4.77 1.90
CA ASP A 171 -10.05 -5.69 0.87
C ASP A 171 -9.05 -6.81 0.51
N SER A 172 -7.80 -6.68 0.99
CA SER A 172 -6.84 -7.79 0.99
C SER A 172 -7.33 -8.97 1.82
N MET A 173 -8.23 -8.71 2.79
CA MET A 173 -8.90 -9.74 3.58
C MET A 173 -10.06 -10.36 2.81
N ASP A 174 -10.34 -11.63 3.09
CA ASP A 174 -11.41 -12.36 2.44
C ASP A 174 -12.79 -11.82 2.84
N CYS A 175 -13.57 -11.33 1.86
CA CYS A 175 -14.89 -10.75 2.09
C CYS A 175 -15.94 -11.76 2.56
N ASP A 176 -15.83 -13.03 2.16
CA ASP A 176 -16.75 -14.10 2.58
C ASP A 176 -16.50 -14.49 4.04
N LEU A 177 -15.23 -14.56 4.44
CA LEU A 177 -14.82 -14.87 5.81
C LEU A 177 -15.01 -13.69 6.76
N VAL A 178 -14.58 -12.49 6.36
CA VAL A 178 -14.56 -11.30 7.21
C VAL A 178 -15.83 -10.47 7.01
N SER A 179 -15.86 -9.60 6.00
CA SER A 179 -16.95 -8.68 5.74
C SER A 179 -16.87 -8.08 4.34
N TYR A 180 -18.00 -7.61 3.82
CA TYR A 180 -18.12 -6.81 2.59
C TYR A 180 -18.00 -5.30 2.88
N GLY A 181 -17.57 -4.90 4.08
CA GLY A 181 -17.44 -3.51 4.52
C GLY A 181 -16.29 -2.72 3.87
N THR A 182 -16.09 -2.88 2.56
CA THR A 182 -15.11 -2.20 1.70
C THR A 182 -15.74 -1.92 0.32
N GLY A 183 -15.20 -0.98 -0.45
CA GLY A 183 -15.70 -0.60 -1.77
C GLY A 183 -15.58 -1.69 -2.84
N THR A 184 -14.49 -2.46 -2.79
CA THR A 184 -14.05 -3.40 -3.84
C THR A 184 -13.74 -4.79 -3.25
N PRO A 185 -14.75 -5.50 -2.70
CA PRO A 185 -14.50 -6.77 -2.02
C PRO A 185 -14.08 -7.88 -3.01
N VAL A 186 -12.95 -8.53 -2.72
CA VAL A 186 -12.44 -9.65 -3.52
C VAL A 186 -12.35 -10.93 -2.67
N PRO A 187 -12.98 -12.04 -3.08
CA PRO A 187 -12.95 -13.28 -2.29
C PRO A 187 -11.57 -13.93 -2.28
N LYS A 188 -11.40 -14.98 -1.45
CA LYS A 188 -10.16 -15.76 -1.31
C LYS A 188 -8.96 -14.94 -0.82
N GLY A 189 -9.24 -13.94 0.02
CA GLY A 189 -8.25 -13.09 0.66
C GLY A 189 -7.61 -13.71 1.90
N PHE A 190 -6.85 -12.89 2.62
CA PHE A 190 -6.28 -13.25 3.91
C PHE A 190 -7.33 -13.26 5.02
N ASP A 191 -7.04 -13.96 6.11
CA ASP A 191 -7.66 -13.65 7.40
C ASP A 191 -6.86 -12.57 8.15
N GLN A 192 -7.43 -12.03 9.23
CA GLN A 192 -6.78 -10.99 10.01
C GLN A 192 -5.49 -11.44 10.69
N TYR A 193 -5.34 -12.74 10.99
CA TYR A 193 -4.14 -13.27 11.64
C TYR A 193 -2.97 -13.39 10.67
N GLU A 194 -3.25 -13.72 9.41
CA GLU A 194 -2.27 -13.66 8.32
C GLU A 194 -1.76 -12.23 8.12
N VAL A 195 -2.66 -11.23 8.05
CA VAL A 195 -2.28 -9.81 7.95
C VAL A 195 -1.44 -9.37 9.14
N ILE A 196 -1.87 -9.66 10.38
CA ILE A 196 -1.12 -9.34 11.60
C ILE A 196 0.29 -9.92 11.55
N LYS A 197 0.45 -11.17 11.10
CA LYS A 197 1.77 -11.81 10.99
C LYS A 197 2.65 -11.14 9.96
N ILE A 198 2.12 -10.80 8.78
CA ILE A 198 2.84 -10.08 7.73
C ILE A 198 3.37 -8.75 8.30
N ILE A 199 2.49 -7.92 8.85
CA ILE A 199 2.87 -6.59 9.35
C ILE A 199 3.84 -6.68 10.54
N ASN A 200 3.65 -7.63 11.45
CA ASN A 200 4.51 -7.78 12.62
C ASN A 200 5.92 -8.26 12.26
N GLN A 201 6.08 -9.12 11.25
CA GLN A 201 7.40 -9.53 10.78
C GLN A 201 8.16 -8.39 10.11
N PHE A 202 7.50 -7.55 9.30
CA PHE A 202 8.11 -6.33 8.80
C PHE A 202 8.46 -5.36 9.93
N THR A 203 7.56 -5.17 10.89
CA THR A 203 7.80 -4.31 12.06
C THR A 203 9.02 -4.76 12.86
N ALA A 204 9.25 -6.07 12.98
CA ALA A 204 10.42 -6.64 13.66
C ALA A 204 11.77 -6.29 13.01
N THR A 205 11.79 -5.86 11.73
CA THR A 205 13.01 -5.35 11.07
C THR A 205 13.47 -4.01 11.63
N LYS A 206 12.63 -3.31 12.42
CA LYS A 206 12.83 -1.94 12.92
C LYS A 206 12.96 -0.87 11.82
N LYS A 207 12.71 -1.23 10.55
CA LYS A 207 12.73 -0.33 9.39
C LYS A 207 11.36 0.27 9.08
N VAL A 208 10.27 -0.31 9.57
CA VAL A 208 8.93 0.25 9.37
C VAL A 208 8.85 1.62 10.05
N VAL A 209 8.47 2.64 9.30
CA VAL A 209 8.37 4.02 9.80
C VAL A 209 6.95 4.57 9.79
N CYS A 210 6.05 3.97 9.01
CA CYS A 210 4.67 4.39 8.86
C CYS A 210 3.82 3.19 8.46
N VAL A 211 2.61 3.10 9.02
CA VAL A 211 1.58 2.13 8.62
C VAL A 211 0.32 2.89 8.25
N GLU A 212 -0.35 2.48 7.17
CA GLU A 212 -1.61 3.07 6.71
C GLU A 212 -2.70 2.01 6.58
N PHE A 213 -3.91 2.37 7.02
CA PHE A 213 -5.14 1.57 6.93
C PHE A 213 -6.15 2.35 6.07
N VAL A 214 -6.74 1.69 5.09
CA VAL A 214 -7.66 2.31 4.12
C VAL A 214 -8.90 1.45 3.84
N GLU A 215 -9.83 1.99 3.06
CA GLU A 215 -11.01 1.34 2.44
C GLU A 215 -12.02 0.70 3.41
N VAL A 216 -11.95 0.99 4.70
CA VAL A 216 -13.03 0.65 5.63
C VAL A 216 -14.27 1.47 5.27
N ASN A 217 -15.33 0.81 4.80
CA ASN A 217 -16.60 1.42 4.47
C ASN A 217 -17.75 0.81 5.30
N PRO A 218 -18.11 1.44 6.44
CA PRO A 218 -19.18 0.96 7.31
C PRO A 218 -20.56 0.92 6.63
N LEU A 219 -20.78 1.69 5.57
CA LEU A 219 -22.07 1.73 4.86
C LEU A 219 -22.29 0.51 3.97
N LEU A 220 -21.22 -0.21 3.62
CA LEU A 220 -21.27 -1.46 2.86
C LEU A 220 -21.21 -2.70 3.77
N ASP A 221 -21.10 -2.49 5.09
CA ASP A 221 -20.99 -3.56 6.06
C ASP A 221 -22.37 -4.02 6.57
N PHE A 222 -22.90 -5.07 5.96
CA PHE A 222 -24.17 -5.69 6.38
C PHE A 222 -24.05 -6.59 7.62
N LYS A 223 -22.85 -6.71 8.21
CA LYS A 223 -22.56 -7.51 9.41
C LYS A 223 -22.41 -6.64 10.68
N GLY A 224 -22.82 -5.37 10.63
CA GLY A 224 -22.83 -4.50 11.80
C GLY A 224 -21.46 -3.92 12.13
N ASN A 225 -20.74 -3.46 11.11
CA ASN A 225 -19.40 -2.84 11.21
C ASN A 225 -18.25 -3.82 11.46
N LYS A 226 -18.44 -5.09 11.05
CA LYS A 226 -17.47 -6.17 11.28
C LYS A 226 -16.09 -5.88 10.68
N MET A 227 -16.04 -5.22 9.52
CA MET A 227 -14.78 -4.83 8.87
C MET A 227 -13.97 -3.88 9.75
N ALA A 228 -14.62 -2.86 10.32
CA ALA A 228 -13.95 -1.90 11.19
C ALA A 228 -13.48 -2.55 12.49
N GLU A 229 -14.27 -3.45 13.08
CA GLU A 229 -13.86 -4.21 14.26
C GLU A 229 -12.63 -5.07 13.97
N THR A 230 -12.62 -5.78 12.84
CA THR A 230 -11.48 -6.61 12.44
C THR A 230 -10.25 -5.76 12.10
N ALA A 231 -10.40 -4.64 11.39
CA ALA A 231 -9.30 -3.69 11.16
C ALA A 231 -8.75 -3.13 12.49
N PHE A 232 -9.62 -2.89 13.47
CA PHE A 232 -9.22 -2.45 14.80
C PHE A 232 -8.47 -3.54 15.59
N GLU A 233 -8.88 -4.81 15.49
CA GLU A 233 -8.12 -5.95 16.05
C GLU A 233 -6.69 -6.00 15.48
N ILE A 234 -6.53 -5.79 14.17
CA ILE A 234 -5.22 -5.71 13.52
C ILE A 234 -4.43 -4.53 14.06
N LEU A 235 -5.05 -3.34 14.11
CA LEU A 235 -4.45 -2.13 14.64
C LEU A 235 -3.93 -2.32 16.07
N GLU A 236 -4.72 -2.93 16.96
CA GLU A 236 -4.33 -3.21 18.34
C GLU A 236 -3.14 -4.19 18.42
N ALA A 237 -3.11 -5.20 17.56
CA ALA A 237 -2.02 -6.16 17.53
C ALA A 237 -0.70 -5.52 17.05
N ILE A 238 -0.75 -4.67 16.02
CA ILE A 238 0.45 -4.03 15.48
C ILE A 238 0.97 -2.91 16.38
N THR A 239 0.11 -2.15 17.06
CA THR A 239 0.54 -1.03 17.92
C THR A 239 1.32 -1.54 19.12
N LYS A 240 0.86 -2.63 19.75
CA LYS A 240 1.62 -3.33 20.81
C LYS A 240 3.03 -3.68 20.32
N LYS A 241 3.15 -4.18 19.08
CA LYS A 241 4.44 -4.57 18.50
C LYS A 241 5.33 -3.36 18.18
N ILE A 242 4.74 -2.27 17.67
CA ILE A 242 5.45 -1.01 17.39
C ILE A 242 5.96 -0.37 18.69
N GLU A 243 5.16 -0.37 19.76
CA GLU A 243 5.55 0.13 21.08
C GLU A 243 6.74 -0.63 21.66
N GLU A 244 6.72 -1.97 21.59
CA GLU A 244 7.86 -2.81 22.02
C GLU A 244 9.19 -2.37 21.40
N PHE A 245 9.20 -1.97 20.13
CA PHE A 245 10.44 -1.61 19.43
C PHE A 245 10.79 -0.12 19.47
N ASN A 246 9.82 0.75 19.71
CA ASN A 246 10.08 2.17 19.89
C ASN A 246 10.60 2.49 21.30
N LEU A 247 10.36 1.62 22.30
CA LEU A 247 10.98 1.72 23.62
C LEU A 247 12.50 1.42 23.61
N ASP A 248 13.02 0.85 22.54
CA ASP A 248 14.45 0.54 22.34
C ASP A 248 15.26 1.68 21.68
N LYS A 249 14.64 2.82 21.35
CA LYS A 249 15.28 3.98 20.68
C LYS A 249 15.37 5.19 21.61
#